data_AF-A0A942QXB4-F1
#
_entry.id   AF-A0A942QXB4-F1
#
_cell.length_a   1.000
_cell.length_b   1.000
_cell.length_c   1.000
_cell.angle_alpha   90.00
_cell.angle_beta   90.00
_cell.angle_gamma   90.00
#
_symmetry.space_group_name_H-M   'P 1'
#
loop_
_entity.id
_entity.type
_entity.pdbx_description
1 polymer ?
#
loop_
_entity_poly.entity_id
_entity_poly.type
_entity_poly.pdbx_seq_one_letter_code
_entity_poly.pdbx_strand_id
1 'polypeptide(L)'
;MAENNNKRNVIHYIPTDEEWNELTERVDVGNDSSHKVARRDLKRYYNLLKYALREANFTEDEAMLICDACNGVLFDDFTIRLMHASVADAIVYEGLDKKWGVDGGEVVAKLINLSIGALYAVADAVERWWLINHTDNTNNTEKLKSVGLIR
;
A
#
# COMPACT_ATOMS: atom_id res chain seq x y z
N MET A 1 6.19 41.92 -9.49
CA MET A 1 7.23 40.90 -9.70
C MET A 1 6.97 39.81 -8.69
N ALA A 2 6.39 38.69 -9.09
CA ALA A 2 6.11 37.57 -8.19
C ALA A 2 7.28 36.57 -8.33
N GLU A 3 8.02 36.36 -7.25
CA GLU A 3 9.04 35.32 -7.15
C GLU A 3 8.40 33.96 -7.35
N ASN A 4 8.74 33.32 -8.47
CA ASN A 4 8.35 31.97 -8.80
C ASN A 4 9.21 31.03 -7.93
N ASN A 5 8.77 30.81 -6.69
CA ASN A 5 9.46 29.96 -5.73
C ASN A 5 9.23 28.50 -6.12
N ASN A 6 10.02 28.04 -7.10
CA ASN A 6 10.10 26.66 -7.56
C ASN A 6 10.73 25.80 -6.45
N LYS A 7 9.97 25.57 -5.36
CA LYS A 7 10.36 24.63 -4.30
C LYS A 7 10.49 23.26 -4.96
N ARG A 8 11.73 22.85 -5.21
CA ARG A 8 12.02 21.46 -5.53
C ARG A 8 11.65 20.65 -4.30
N ASN A 9 10.62 19.81 -4.41
CA ASN A 9 10.32 18.82 -3.37
C ASN A 9 11.46 17.80 -3.38
N VAL A 10 12.39 17.94 -2.44
CA VAL A 10 13.52 17.02 -2.28
C VAL A 10 13.14 15.99 -1.22
N ILE A 11 13.36 14.71 -1.52
CA ILE A 11 13.23 13.62 -0.56
C ILE A 11 14.59 13.40 0.07
N HIS A 12 14.66 13.50 1.41
CA HIS A 12 15.85 13.16 2.18
C HIS A 12 15.67 11.79 2.81
N TYR A 13 16.54 10.86 2.44
CA TYR A 13 16.57 9.51 2.96
C TYR A 13 18.03 9.05 2.96
N ILE A 14 18.45 8.41 4.05
CA ILE A 14 19.78 7.84 4.20
C ILE A 14 19.60 6.31 4.13
N PRO A 15 20.05 5.66 3.05
CA PRO A 15 19.93 4.22 2.92
C PRO A 15 20.81 3.52 3.95
N THR A 16 20.41 2.32 4.33
CA THR A 16 21.29 1.36 5.03
C THR A 16 22.46 0.96 4.13
N ASP A 17 23.48 0.33 4.71
CA ASP A 17 24.62 -0.17 3.95
C ASP A 17 24.19 -1.21 2.90
N GLU A 18 23.21 -2.05 3.23
CA GLU A 18 22.66 -3.05 2.31
C GLU A 18 21.96 -2.40 1.11
N GLU A 19 21.07 -1.44 1.36
CA GLU A 19 20.38 -0.70 0.29
C GLU A 19 21.36 0.13 -0.57
N TRP A 20 22.41 0.66 0.05
CA TRP A 20 23.46 1.36 -0.69
C TRP A 20 24.24 0.42 -1.61
N ASN A 21 24.57 -0.78 -1.16
CA ASN A 21 25.21 -1.80 -1.98
C ASN A 21 24.32 -2.18 -3.18
N GLU A 22 23.03 -2.43 -2.94
CA GLU A 22 22.05 -2.70 -3.99
C GLU A 22 22.03 -1.56 -5.04
N LEU A 23 22.00 -0.29 -4.60
CA LEU A 23 22.02 0.84 -5.53
C LEU A 23 23.30 0.88 -6.35
N THR A 24 24.46 0.74 -5.70
CA THR A 24 25.76 0.90 -6.34
C THR A 24 26.12 -0.23 -7.31
N GLU A 25 25.71 -1.46 -7.04
CA GLU A 25 25.86 -2.59 -7.97
C GLU A 25 25.15 -2.37 -9.31
N ARG A 26 24.14 -1.48 -9.34
CA ARG A 26 23.34 -1.16 -10.53
C ARG A 26 23.73 0.15 -11.19
N VAL A 27 24.80 0.81 -10.73
CA VAL A 27 25.36 2.02 -11.33
C VAL A 27 26.30 1.63 -12.46
N ASP A 28 25.97 2.08 -13.68
CA ASP A 28 26.93 2.06 -14.79
C ASP A 28 27.90 3.25 -14.65
N VAL A 29 29.14 2.93 -14.23
CA VAL A 29 30.18 3.90 -13.91
C VAL A 29 30.53 4.70 -15.17
N GLY A 30 30.11 5.97 -15.20
CA GLY A 30 30.34 6.90 -16.32
C GLY A 30 29.05 7.37 -17.01
N ASN A 31 27.93 6.69 -16.79
CA ASN A 31 26.65 6.99 -17.45
C ASN A 31 25.52 7.29 -16.45
N ASP A 32 25.56 6.64 -15.29
CA ASP A 32 24.55 6.75 -14.25
C ASP A 32 25.09 7.27 -12.91
N SER A 33 24.16 7.73 -12.07
CA SER A 33 24.41 8.07 -10.67
C SER A 33 23.44 7.29 -9.79
N SER A 34 23.80 7.08 -8.52
CA SER A 34 22.93 6.38 -7.56
C SER A 34 21.54 7.03 -7.46
N HIS A 35 21.44 8.35 -7.65
CA HIS A 35 20.15 9.06 -7.72
C HIS A 35 19.29 8.64 -8.93
N LYS A 36 19.89 8.46 -10.11
CA LYS A 36 19.15 7.99 -11.30
C LYS A 36 18.67 6.56 -11.10
N VAL A 37 19.52 5.70 -10.53
CA VAL A 37 19.19 4.31 -10.19
C VAL A 37 18.04 4.25 -9.18
N ALA A 38 18.16 4.97 -8.07
CA ALA A 38 17.10 5.05 -7.04
C ALA A 38 15.76 5.53 -7.64
N ARG A 39 15.77 6.59 -8.47
CA ARG A 39 14.57 7.07 -9.15
C ARG A 39 13.94 6.02 -10.07
N ARG A 40 14.77 5.30 -10.83
CA ARG A 40 14.31 4.24 -11.74
C ARG A 40 13.68 3.09 -10.95
N ASP A 41 14.33 2.66 -9.88
CA ASP A 41 13.91 1.49 -9.12
C ASP A 41 12.66 1.81 -8.28
N LEU A 42 12.56 3.01 -7.70
CA LEU A 42 11.33 3.49 -7.07
C LEU A 42 10.15 3.54 -8.07
N LYS A 43 10.39 4.01 -9.30
CA LYS A 43 9.36 4.00 -10.35
C LYS A 43 8.93 2.57 -10.71
N ARG A 44 9.87 1.62 -10.77
CA ARG A 44 9.57 0.21 -11.02
C ARG A 44 8.77 -0.40 -9.87
N TYR A 45 9.14 -0.10 -8.63
CA TYR A 45 8.41 -0.52 -7.44
C TYR A 45 6.95 -0.04 -7.45
N TYR A 46 6.70 1.26 -7.66
CA TYR A 46 5.31 1.75 -7.75
C TYR A 46 4.51 1.13 -8.90
N ASN A 47 5.15 0.85 -10.03
CA ASN A 47 4.50 0.13 -11.11
C ASN A 47 4.18 -1.31 -10.71
N LEU A 48 5.10 -2.00 -10.04
CA LEU A 48 4.89 -3.36 -9.51
C LEU A 48 3.68 -3.40 -8.59
N LEU A 49 3.59 -2.48 -7.61
CA LEU A 49 2.44 -2.39 -6.71
C LEU A 49 1.13 -2.23 -7.49
N LYS A 50 1.09 -1.31 -8.47
CA LYS A 50 -0.10 -1.09 -9.30
C LYS A 50 -0.53 -2.32 -10.09
N TYR A 51 0.43 -3.12 -10.58
CA TYR A 51 0.12 -4.35 -11.30
C TYR A 51 -0.30 -5.48 -10.36
N ALA A 52 0.41 -5.66 -9.25
CA ALA A 52 0.15 -6.70 -8.28
C ALA A 52 -1.20 -6.50 -7.56
N LEU A 53 -1.63 -5.27 -7.34
CA LEU A 53 -2.95 -4.96 -6.79
C LEU A 53 -4.11 -5.53 -7.64
N ARG A 54 -3.86 -5.88 -8.91
CA ARG A 54 -4.89 -6.49 -9.76
C ARG A 54 -5.22 -7.94 -9.37
N GLU A 55 -4.36 -8.60 -8.60
CA GLU A 55 -4.64 -9.91 -8.01
C GLU A 55 -5.65 -9.78 -6.87
N ALA A 56 -5.67 -8.64 -6.17
CA ALA A 56 -6.69 -8.33 -5.20
C ALA A 56 -8.03 -8.08 -5.92
N ASN A 57 -9.03 -8.89 -5.57
CA ASN A 57 -10.38 -8.78 -6.09
C ASN A 57 -11.36 -8.81 -4.93
N PHE A 58 -11.50 -7.64 -4.29
CA PHE A 58 -12.41 -7.41 -3.19
C PHE A 58 -13.67 -6.71 -3.68
N THR A 59 -14.81 -7.02 -3.07
CA THR A 59 -15.98 -6.16 -3.14
C THR A 59 -15.74 -4.87 -2.33
N GLU A 60 -16.64 -3.91 -2.44
CA GLU A 60 -16.59 -2.70 -1.63
C GLU A 60 -16.61 -3.01 -0.13
N ASP A 61 -17.53 -3.85 0.32
CA ASP A 61 -17.69 -4.19 1.73
C ASP A 61 -16.50 -5.00 2.28
N GLU A 62 -15.92 -5.88 1.46
CA GLU A 62 -14.71 -6.62 1.83
C GLU A 62 -13.51 -5.67 1.99
N ALA A 63 -13.36 -4.72 1.06
CA ALA A 63 -12.30 -3.72 1.11
C ALA A 63 -12.47 -2.80 2.32
N MET A 64 -13.71 -2.41 2.65
CA MET A 64 -14.00 -1.63 3.86
C MET A 64 -13.67 -2.40 5.14
N LEU A 65 -14.00 -3.70 5.20
CA LEU A 65 -13.62 -4.55 6.32
C LEU A 65 -12.11 -4.57 6.51
N ILE A 66 -11.34 -4.74 5.43
CA ILE A 66 -9.87 -4.74 5.49
C ILE A 66 -9.34 -3.38 5.98
N CYS A 67 -9.83 -2.27 5.42
CA CYS A 67 -9.41 -0.93 5.85
C CYS A 67 -9.69 -0.69 7.35
N ASP A 68 -10.86 -1.11 7.83
CA ASP A 68 -11.30 -0.96 9.22
C ASP A 68 -10.48 -1.84 10.18
N ALA A 69 -10.24 -3.10 9.81
CA ALA A 69 -9.38 -4.03 10.56
C ALA A 69 -7.93 -3.54 10.67
N CYS A 70 -7.46 -2.76 9.68
CA CYS A 70 -6.12 -2.21 9.65
C CYS A 70 -6.02 -0.77 10.19
N ASN A 71 -7.07 -0.26 10.85
CA ASN A 71 -7.04 1.07 11.45
C ASN A 71 -5.95 1.16 12.55
N GLY A 72 -5.01 2.08 12.38
CA GLY A 72 -3.90 2.27 13.34
C GLY A 72 -2.79 1.24 13.25
N VAL A 73 -2.80 0.34 12.26
CA VAL A 73 -1.71 -0.61 12.01
C VAL A 73 -0.52 0.12 11.39
N LEU A 74 0.69 -0.18 11.87
CA LEU A 74 1.94 0.21 11.23
C LEU A 74 2.44 -0.97 10.38
N PHE A 75 2.49 -0.80 9.07
CA PHE A 75 2.97 -1.83 8.17
C PHE A 75 4.50 -1.82 8.04
N ASP A 76 5.09 -2.98 8.22
CA ASP A 76 6.48 -3.30 7.92
C ASP A 76 6.55 -4.67 7.21
N ASP A 77 7.76 -5.11 6.83
CA ASP A 77 7.94 -6.37 6.08
C ASP A 77 7.29 -7.59 6.77
N PHE A 78 7.29 -7.61 8.11
CA PHE A 78 6.75 -8.70 8.90
C PHE A 78 5.23 -8.55 9.08
N THR A 79 4.75 -7.36 9.45
CA THR A 79 3.32 -7.15 9.75
C THR A 79 2.46 -7.21 8.49
N ILE A 80 2.97 -6.83 7.32
CA ILE A 80 2.25 -6.99 6.04
C ILE A 80 1.87 -8.46 5.82
N ARG A 81 2.79 -9.39 6.10
CA ARG A 81 2.57 -10.85 5.93
C ARG A 81 1.52 -11.40 6.89
N LEU A 82 1.23 -10.68 7.97
CA LEU A 82 0.27 -11.06 8.99
C LEU A 82 -1.07 -10.32 8.86
N MET A 83 -1.29 -9.55 7.79
CA MET A 83 -2.55 -8.82 7.58
C MET A 83 -3.78 -9.73 7.67
N HIS A 84 -3.70 -10.95 7.15
CA HIS A 84 -4.80 -11.92 7.26
C HIS A 84 -5.16 -12.27 8.72
N ALA A 85 -4.15 -12.29 9.62
CA ALA A 85 -4.36 -12.56 11.03
C ALA A 85 -5.01 -11.36 11.72
N SER A 86 -4.56 -10.14 11.42
CA SER A 86 -5.22 -8.91 11.92
C SER A 86 -6.68 -8.83 11.49
N VAL A 87 -6.98 -9.17 10.23
CA VAL A 87 -8.36 -9.22 9.73
C VAL A 87 -9.17 -10.32 10.43
N ALA A 88 -8.60 -11.52 10.62
CA ALA A 88 -9.25 -12.59 11.34
C ALA A 88 -9.57 -12.22 12.80
N ASP A 89 -8.63 -11.57 13.50
CA ASP A 89 -8.82 -11.10 14.87
C ASP A 89 -9.93 -10.05 14.94
N ALA A 90 -9.94 -9.06 14.04
CA ALA A 90 -10.99 -8.04 14.01
C ALA A 90 -12.38 -8.64 13.72
N ILE A 91 -12.46 -9.67 12.88
CA ILE A 91 -13.71 -10.43 12.68
C ILE A 91 -14.15 -11.11 13.98
N VAL A 92 -13.25 -11.83 14.66
CA VAL A 92 -13.58 -12.61 15.87
C VAL A 92 -13.95 -11.70 17.04
N TYR A 93 -13.18 -10.65 17.28
CA TYR A 93 -13.30 -9.83 18.49
C TYR A 93 -14.20 -8.60 18.31
N GLU A 94 -14.34 -8.09 17.09
CA GLU A 94 -15.10 -6.85 16.80
C GLU A 94 -16.32 -7.09 15.89
N GLY A 95 -16.44 -8.28 15.28
CA GLY A 95 -17.59 -8.63 14.43
C GLY A 95 -17.64 -7.83 13.13
N LEU A 96 -16.47 -7.50 12.56
CA LEU A 96 -16.40 -6.68 11.34
C LEU A 96 -17.05 -7.33 10.12
N ASP A 97 -17.06 -8.66 10.04
CA ASP A 97 -17.82 -9.43 9.03
C ASP A 97 -19.31 -9.07 9.05
N LYS A 98 -19.89 -8.96 10.25
CA LYS A 98 -21.30 -8.57 10.45
C LYS A 98 -21.53 -7.09 10.18
N LYS A 99 -20.58 -6.23 10.59
CA LYS A 99 -20.65 -4.78 10.35
C LYS A 99 -20.74 -4.47 8.86
N TRP A 100 -19.94 -5.16 8.05
CA TRP A 100 -19.85 -4.94 6.61
C TRP A 100 -20.71 -5.93 5.79
N GLY A 101 -21.34 -6.93 6.43
CA GLY A 101 -22.26 -7.85 5.77
C GLY A 101 -21.59 -8.81 4.79
N VAL A 102 -20.36 -9.26 5.10
CA VAL A 102 -19.53 -10.11 4.23
C VAL A 102 -19.22 -11.45 4.88
N ASP A 103 -18.80 -12.44 4.07
CA ASP A 103 -18.23 -13.69 4.58
C ASP A 103 -16.78 -13.43 5.02
N GLY A 104 -16.57 -13.27 6.33
CA GLY A 104 -15.24 -13.03 6.88
C GLY A 104 -14.23 -14.15 6.59
N GLY A 105 -14.69 -15.40 6.49
CA GLY A 105 -13.84 -16.53 6.14
C GLY A 105 -13.33 -16.45 4.70
N GLU A 106 -14.19 -16.04 3.77
CA GLU A 106 -13.80 -15.79 2.38
C GLU A 106 -12.77 -14.65 2.27
N VAL A 107 -12.95 -13.56 3.01
CA VAL A 107 -12.00 -12.43 3.02
C VAL A 107 -10.62 -12.86 3.52
N VAL A 108 -10.57 -13.58 4.65
CA VAL A 108 -9.30 -14.10 5.19
C VAL A 108 -8.64 -15.07 4.20
N ALA A 109 -9.41 -15.95 3.57
CA ALA A 109 -8.90 -16.88 2.56
C ALA A 109 -8.33 -16.15 1.34
N LYS A 110 -8.97 -15.07 0.87
CA LYS A 110 -8.43 -14.22 -0.21
C LYS A 110 -7.07 -13.65 0.17
N LEU A 111 -6.94 -13.08 1.37
CA LEU A 111 -5.68 -12.48 1.85
C LEU A 111 -4.55 -13.52 1.97
N ILE A 112 -4.84 -14.72 2.50
CA ILE A 112 -3.85 -15.82 2.60
C ILE A 112 -3.35 -16.26 1.22
N ASN A 113 -4.23 -16.22 0.21
CA ASN A 113 -3.91 -16.69 -1.15
C ASN A 113 -3.27 -15.62 -2.05
N LEU A 114 -3.13 -14.38 -1.58
CA LEU A 114 -2.45 -13.34 -2.34
C LEU A 114 -0.95 -13.67 -2.49
N SER A 115 -0.38 -13.33 -3.64
CA SER A 115 1.07 -13.30 -3.75
C SER A 115 1.65 -12.25 -2.79
N ILE A 116 2.91 -12.42 -2.41
CA ILE A 116 3.57 -11.44 -1.53
C ILE A 116 3.55 -10.03 -2.14
N GLY A 117 3.71 -9.91 -3.46
CA GLY A 117 3.65 -8.61 -4.15
C GLY A 117 2.25 -7.98 -4.08
N ALA A 118 1.20 -8.79 -4.20
CA ALA A 118 -0.17 -8.31 -4.08
C ALA A 118 -0.50 -7.89 -2.63
N LEU A 119 0.03 -8.60 -1.63
CA LEU A 119 -0.16 -8.23 -0.22
C LEU A 119 0.47 -6.88 0.12
N TYR A 120 1.67 -6.59 -0.40
CA TYR A 120 2.30 -5.26 -0.27
C TYR A 120 1.50 -4.19 -0.98
N ALA A 121 0.94 -4.52 -2.16
CA ALA A 121 0.09 -3.59 -2.88
C ALA A 121 -1.22 -3.28 -2.14
N VAL A 122 -1.81 -4.26 -1.46
CA VAL A 122 -2.98 -4.06 -0.59
C VAL A 122 -2.62 -3.19 0.61
N ALA A 123 -1.50 -3.46 1.28
CA ALA A 123 -1.04 -2.65 2.41
C ALA A 123 -0.83 -1.17 1.98
N ASP A 124 -0.11 -0.93 0.89
CA ASP A 124 0.08 0.41 0.32
C ASP A 124 -1.24 1.10 -0.02
N ALA A 125 -2.21 0.37 -0.59
CA ALA A 125 -3.52 0.92 -0.91
C ALA A 125 -4.33 1.28 0.36
N VAL A 126 -4.26 0.47 1.41
CA VAL A 126 -4.91 0.72 2.71
C VAL A 126 -4.29 1.95 3.40
N GLU A 127 -2.96 2.06 3.42
CA GLU A 127 -2.28 3.24 3.97
C GLU A 127 -2.69 4.51 3.22
N ARG A 128 -2.68 4.47 1.88
CA ARG A 128 -3.12 5.60 1.05
C ARG A 128 -4.58 5.94 1.29
N TRP A 129 -5.44 4.96 1.59
CA TRP A 129 -6.86 5.18 1.85
C TRP A 129 -7.06 5.98 3.14
N TRP A 130 -6.35 5.62 4.21
CA TRP A 130 -6.39 6.33 5.51
C TRP A 130 -5.80 7.75 5.44
N LEU A 131 -4.94 8.03 4.45
CA LEU A 131 -4.42 9.38 4.19
C LEU A 131 -5.41 10.27 3.43
N ILE A 132 -6.49 9.72 2.86
CA ILE A 132 -7.52 10.54 2.21
C ILE A 132 -8.28 11.29 3.30
N ASN A 133 -8.43 12.60 3.14
CA ASN A 133 -9.14 13.40 4.11
C ASN A 133 -10.58 12.89 4.31
N HIS A 134 -10.89 12.42 5.52
CA HIS A 134 -12.21 11.92 5.87
C HIS A 134 -13.21 13.04 6.21
N THR A 135 -12.78 14.31 6.23
CA THR A 135 -13.71 15.45 6.38
C THR A 135 -14.42 15.84 5.08
N ASP A 136 -13.96 15.33 3.94
CA ASP A 136 -14.65 15.53 2.66
C ASP A 136 -15.79 14.52 2.54
N ASN A 137 -16.97 14.99 2.10
CA ASN A 137 -18.17 14.20 1.82
C ASN A 137 -18.00 13.13 0.71
N THR A 138 -16.77 12.88 0.27
CA THR A 138 -16.43 11.87 -0.73
C THR A 138 -16.81 10.48 -0.21
N ASN A 139 -17.59 9.75 -1.00
CA ASN A 139 -18.07 8.42 -0.65
C ASN A 139 -16.88 7.42 -0.53
N ASN A 140 -16.96 6.49 0.42
CA ASN A 140 -15.97 5.44 0.62
C ASN A 140 -15.69 4.63 -0.66
N THR A 141 -16.70 4.36 -1.48
CA THR A 141 -16.52 3.71 -2.80
C THR A 141 -15.50 4.44 -3.67
N GLU A 142 -15.61 5.77 -3.76
CA GLU A 142 -14.73 6.59 -4.61
C GLU A 142 -13.31 6.63 -4.05
N LYS A 143 -13.18 6.67 -2.72
CA LYS A 143 -11.90 6.59 -2.02
C LYS A 143 -11.21 5.26 -2.30
N LEU A 144 -11.92 4.14 -2.15
CA LEU A 144 -11.42 2.80 -2.44
C LEU A 144 -10.97 2.65 -3.91
N LYS A 145 -11.75 3.19 -4.86
CA LYS A 145 -11.38 3.23 -6.27
C LYS A 145 -10.13 4.07 -6.52
N SER A 146 -9.99 5.21 -5.84
CA SER A 146 -8.85 6.11 -6.01
C SER A 146 -7.52 5.48 -5.59
N VAL A 147 -7.54 4.58 -4.60
CA VAL A 147 -6.36 3.82 -4.17
C VAL A 147 -6.15 2.52 -4.93
N GLY A 148 -7.16 2.09 -5.70
CA GLY A 148 -7.15 0.91 -6.54
C GLY A 148 -7.55 -0.38 -5.84
N LEU A 149 -8.07 -0.31 -4.61
CA LEU A 149 -8.44 -1.49 -3.81
C LEU A 149 -9.70 -2.18 -4.35
N ILE A 150 -10.55 -1.42 -5.05
CA ILE A 150 -11.70 -1.92 -5.84
C ILE A 150 -11.72 -1.28 -7.24
N ARG A 151 -12.54 -1.82 -8.15
CA ARG A 151 -12.66 -1.36 -9.57
C ARG A 151 -13.99 -0.65 -9.84
#